data_AF-A0A0R0LWF8-F1
#
_entry.id   AF-A0A0R0LWF8-F1
#
_cell.length_a   1.000
_cell.length_b   1.000
_cell.length_c   1.000
_cell.angle_alpha   90.00
_cell.angle_beta   90.00
_cell.angle_gamma   90.00
#
_symmetry.space_group_name_H-M   'P 1'
#
loop_
_entity.id
_entity.type
_entity.pdbx_description
1 polymer ?
#
loop_
_entity_poly.entity_id
_entity_poly.type
_entity_poly.pdbx_seq_one_letter_code
_entity_poly.pdbx_strand_id
1 'polypeptide(L)'
;LFVTKLRGVARAWCSELMEARDWQVDIKILKKEIKLRFLNASKSITTLTGFLKKPPPKTREEFTSLVSEATILAEKDLMSLTALAQIIMDRSPESIKPLLYLATQEAKSWTQFTEKASKLIHVGFSDAVLNTIQSDNSVKQISTMGNKKCLWHGENQSHNTDNCFKVQKLVKQAKDRYDG
;
A
#
# COMPACT_ATOMS: atom_id res chain seq x y z
N LEU A 1 45.40 9.74 -25.26
CA LEU A 1 44.31 8.81 -25.63
C LEU A 1 43.40 8.53 -24.42
N PHE A 2 42.38 9.34 -24.23
CA PHE A 2 41.39 9.14 -23.15
C PHE A 2 40.31 8.11 -23.55
N VAL A 3 39.97 8.08 -24.84
CA VAL A 3 38.98 7.15 -25.44
C VAL A 3 39.38 5.68 -25.30
N THR A 4 40.67 5.35 -25.31
CA THR A 4 41.16 3.96 -25.16
C THR A 4 40.95 3.39 -23.75
N LYS A 5 40.71 4.25 -22.76
CA LYS A 5 40.37 3.81 -21.39
C LYS A 5 38.87 3.59 -21.18
N LEU A 6 38.03 4.02 -22.12
CA LEU A 6 36.58 3.78 -22.07
C LEU A 6 36.26 2.37 -22.59
N ARG A 7 35.30 1.69 -21.94
CA ARG A 7 34.86 0.33 -22.30
C ARG A 7 33.37 0.28 -22.54
N GLY A 8 32.93 -0.63 -23.41
CA GLY A 8 31.52 -0.91 -23.69
C GLY A 8 30.74 0.33 -24.15
N VAL A 9 29.57 0.55 -23.56
CA VAL A 9 28.63 1.64 -23.88
C VAL A 9 29.29 3.02 -23.76
N ALA A 10 30.25 3.20 -22.84
CA ALA A 10 30.96 4.46 -22.68
C ALA A 10 31.88 4.78 -23.86
N ARG A 11 32.44 3.77 -24.53
CA ARG A 11 33.27 3.95 -25.71
C ARG A 11 32.42 4.27 -26.94
N ALA A 12 31.35 3.50 -27.15
CA ALA A 12 30.43 3.72 -28.28
C ALA A 12 29.84 5.13 -28.24
N TRP A 13 29.32 5.54 -27.08
CA TRP A 13 28.76 6.89 -26.93
C TRP A 13 29.80 8.00 -27.13
N CYS A 14 31.02 7.81 -26.63
CA CYS A 14 32.07 8.81 -26.78
C CYS A 14 32.48 8.96 -28.26
N SER A 15 32.50 7.86 -29.02
CA SER A 15 32.71 7.88 -30.47
C SER A 15 31.60 8.63 -31.21
N GLU A 16 30.32 8.36 -30.90
CA GLU A 16 29.18 9.08 -31.49
C GLU A 16 29.21 10.58 -31.17
N LEU A 17 29.55 10.95 -29.93
CA LEU A 17 29.65 12.35 -29.52
C LEU A 17 30.78 13.09 -30.24
N MET A 18 31.91 12.42 -30.44
CA MET A 18 33.05 12.99 -31.17
C MET A 18 32.73 13.13 -32.66
N GLU A 19 32.03 12.15 -33.24
CA GLU A 19 31.55 12.19 -34.62
C GLU A 19 30.55 13.34 -34.84
N ALA A 20 29.59 13.53 -33.94
CA ALA A 20 28.63 14.64 -34.00
C ALA A 20 29.23 16.04 -33.81
N ARG A 21 30.51 16.14 -33.43
CA ARG A 21 31.23 17.39 -33.17
C ARG A 21 32.48 17.54 -34.05
N ASP A 22 32.53 16.81 -35.17
CA ASP A 22 33.66 16.82 -36.12
C ASP A 22 35.03 16.62 -35.44
N TRP A 23 35.07 15.80 -34.39
CA TRP A 23 36.27 15.49 -33.60
C TRP A 23 36.92 16.70 -32.90
N GLN A 24 36.26 17.87 -32.90
CA GLN A 24 36.71 19.09 -32.22
C GLN A 24 36.06 19.21 -30.83
N VAL A 25 36.40 18.30 -29.92
CA VAL A 25 35.87 18.31 -28.54
C VAL A 25 37.00 18.54 -27.53
N ASP A 26 36.89 19.61 -26.74
CA ASP A 26 37.80 19.84 -25.62
C ASP A 26 37.68 18.71 -24.58
N ILE A 27 38.83 18.18 -24.16
CA ILE A 27 38.94 17.14 -23.12
C ILE A 27 38.22 17.54 -21.82
N LYS A 28 38.21 18.84 -21.45
CA LYS A 28 37.49 19.35 -20.28
C LYS A 28 35.98 19.19 -20.42
N ILE A 29 35.45 19.50 -21.61
CA ILE A 29 34.03 19.33 -21.93
C ILE A 29 33.69 17.85 -21.97
N LEU A 30 34.50 17.04 -22.64
CA LEU A 30 34.31 15.59 -22.72
C LEU A 30 34.26 14.92 -21.34
N LYS A 31 35.18 15.29 -20.43
CA LYS A 31 35.16 14.79 -19.05
C LYS A 31 33.91 15.19 -18.29
N LYS A 32 33.43 16.42 -18.48
CA LYS A 32 32.20 16.92 -17.83
C LYS A 32 30.99 16.14 -18.32
N GLU A 33 30.84 15.98 -19.63
CA GLU A 33 29.73 15.26 -20.27
C GLU A 33 29.71 13.77 -19.89
N ILE A 34 30.87 13.11 -19.88
CA ILE A 34 30.98 11.71 -19.43
C ILE A 34 30.58 11.58 -17.97
N LYS A 35 31.10 12.44 -17.09
CA LYS A 35 30.71 12.42 -15.68
C LYS A 35 29.21 12.64 -15.56
N LEU A 36 28.64 13.62 -16.25
CA LEU A 36 27.23 13.95 -16.15
C LEU A 36 26.36 12.79 -16.64
N ARG A 37 26.67 12.19 -17.78
CA ARG A 37 25.90 11.06 -18.33
C ARG A 37 26.00 9.80 -17.47
N PHE A 38 27.21 9.37 -17.11
CA PHE A 38 27.39 8.10 -16.39
C PHE A 38 27.09 8.18 -14.89
N LEU A 39 27.24 9.35 -14.27
CA LEU A 39 26.84 9.56 -12.88
C LEU A 39 25.32 9.67 -12.73
N ASN A 40 24.63 10.23 -13.73
CA ASN A 40 23.18 10.23 -13.77
C ASN A 40 22.62 8.84 -14.12
N ALA A 41 23.28 8.09 -15.01
CA ALA A 41 22.91 6.71 -15.32
C ALA A 41 23.02 5.80 -14.09
N SER A 42 24.11 5.87 -13.31
CA SER A 42 24.27 5.04 -12.11
C SER A 42 23.23 5.36 -11.04
N LYS A 43 22.93 6.65 -10.82
CA LYS A 43 21.86 7.07 -9.90
C LYS A 43 20.50 6.58 -10.37
N SER A 44 20.19 6.74 -11.65
CA SER A 44 18.90 6.33 -12.23
C SER A 44 18.69 4.81 -12.17
N ILE A 45 19.73 4.03 -12.48
CA ILE A 45 19.71 2.56 -12.34
C ILE A 45 19.53 2.16 -10.88
N THR A 46 20.17 2.87 -9.95
CA THR A 46 20.01 2.60 -8.50
C THR A 46 18.59 2.90 -8.04
N THR A 47 17.99 4.01 -8.50
CA THR A 47 16.59 4.36 -8.22
C THR A 47 15.62 3.32 -8.79
N LEU A 48 15.83 2.90 -10.05
CA LEU A 48 15.03 1.86 -10.71
C LEU A 48 15.13 0.52 -9.97
N THR A 49 16.36 0.10 -9.63
CA THR A 49 16.62 -1.16 -8.92
C THR A 49 16.05 -1.13 -7.50
N GLY A 50 16.11 0.02 -6.83
CA GLY A 50 15.49 0.23 -5.52
C GLY A 50 13.97 0.07 -5.59
N PHE A 51 13.33 0.74 -6.55
CA PHE A 51 11.89 0.65 -6.78
C PHE A 51 11.44 -0.80 -7.08
N LEU A 52 12.16 -1.50 -7.96
CA LEU A 52 11.89 -2.89 -8.32
C LEU A 52 12.14 -3.89 -7.18
N LYS A 53 12.94 -3.56 -6.17
CA LYS A 53 13.20 -4.47 -5.03
C LYS A 53 12.32 -4.20 -3.81
N LYS A 54 11.51 -3.14 -3.81
CA LYS A 54 10.63 -2.84 -2.67
C LYS A 54 9.61 -3.97 -2.44
N PRO A 55 9.26 -4.29 -1.18
CA PRO A 55 8.17 -5.21 -0.91
C PRO A 55 6.82 -4.61 -1.35
N PRO A 56 5.79 -5.45 -1.54
CA PRO A 56 4.43 -4.97 -1.76
C PRO A 56 3.98 -4.07 -0.60
N PRO A 57 3.34 -2.92 -0.88
CA PRO A 57 2.84 -2.02 0.16
C PRO A 57 1.77 -2.70 1.02
N LYS A 58 1.88 -2.53 2.34
CA LYS A 58 0.92 -3.03 3.34
C LYS A 58 -0.01 -1.93 3.84
N THR A 59 0.39 -0.67 3.70
CA THR A 59 -0.42 0.49 4.10
C THR A 59 -0.67 1.42 2.92
N ARG A 60 -1.65 2.31 3.13
CA ARG A 60 -2.00 3.38 2.20
C ARG A 60 -0.83 4.33 1.95
N GLU A 61 -0.08 4.66 2.99
CA GLU A 61 1.08 5.56 2.91
C GLU A 61 2.18 4.92 2.07
N GLU A 62 2.44 3.63 2.26
CA GLU A 62 3.42 2.88 1.47
C GLU A 62 3.01 2.79 0.00
N PHE A 63 1.72 2.60 -0.28
CA PHE A 63 1.21 2.61 -1.64
C PHE A 63 1.30 3.99 -2.29
N THR A 64 0.95 5.05 -1.55
CA THR A 64 1.05 6.42 -2.04
C THR A 64 2.52 6.79 -2.32
N SER A 65 3.44 6.34 -1.46
CA SER A 65 4.88 6.48 -1.68
C SER A 65 5.37 5.69 -2.90
N LEU A 66 4.80 4.52 -3.18
CA LEU A 66 5.12 3.74 -4.37
C LEU A 66 4.67 4.47 -5.65
N VAL A 67 3.46 5.03 -5.65
CA VAL A 67 2.92 5.80 -6.80
C VAL A 67 3.70 7.09 -7.02
N SER A 68 4.12 7.79 -5.95
CA SER A 68 4.92 9.00 -6.08
C SER A 68 6.31 8.70 -6.64
N GLU A 69 6.97 7.62 -6.21
CA GLU A 69 8.23 7.16 -6.78
C GLU A 69 8.11 6.73 -8.23
N ALA A 70 7.03 6.02 -8.58
CA ALA A 70 6.72 5.67 -9.97
C ALA A 70 6.53 6.93 -10.83
N THR A 71 5.97 8.00 -10.26
CA THR A 71 5.81 9.30 -10.94
C THR A 71 7.17 9.97 -11.19
N ILE A 72 8.07 9.93 -10.22
CA ILE A 72 9.45 10.44 -10.41
C ILE A 72 10.19 9.62 -11.49
N LEU A 73 9.95 8.31 -11.57
CA LEU A 73 10.51 7.46 -12.62
C LEU A 73 9.92 7.76 -14.00
N ALA A 74 8.62 8.04 -14.08
CA ALA A 74 7.93 8.47 -15.30
C ALA A 74 8.46 9.82 -15.80
N GLU A 75 8.59 10.81 -14.92
CA GLU A 75 9.08 12.15 -15.25
C GLU A 75 10.54 12.15 -15.74
N LYS A 76 11.35 11.20 -15.26
CA LYS A 76 12.74 11.03 -15.67
C LYS A 76 12.91 10.17 -16.92
N ASP A 77 11.81 9.73 -17.53
CA ASP A 77 11.77 8.85 -18.71
C ASP A 77 12.63 7.58 -18.52
N LEU A 78 12.67 7.07 -17.28
CA LEU A 78 13.48 5.89 -16.94
C LEU A 78 12.74 4.58 -17.23
N MET A 79 11.43 4.64 -17.45
CA MET A 79 10.58 3.49 -17.70
C MET A 79 9.30 3.91 -18.44
N SER A 80 8.76 3.04 -19.29
CA SER A 80 7.49 3.30 -19.97
C SER A 80 6.33 3.38 -18.96
N LEU A 81 5.35 4.22 -19.28
CA LEU A 81 4.13 4.38 -18.48
C LEU A 81 3.38 3.05 -18.30
N THR A 82 3.40 2.21 -19.33
CA THR A 82 2.80 0.86 -19.30
C THR A 82 3.50 -0.07 -18.31
N ALA A 83 4.83 -0.06 -18.28
CA ALA A 83 5.59 -0.89 -17.35
C ALA A 83 5.43 -0.38 -15.91
N LEU A 84 5.41 0.93 -15.69
CA LEU A 84 5.14 1.51 -14.37
C LEU A 84 3.74 1.14 -13.87
N ALA A 85 2.73 1.21 -14.73
CA ALA A 85 1.38 0.80 -14.38
C ALA A 85 1.28 -0.69 -14.05
N GLN A 86 1.96 -1.56 -14.83
CA GLN A 86 2.02 -2.99 -14.55
C GLN A 86 2.69 -3.28 -13.21
N ILE A 87 3.80 -2.62 -12.89
CA ILE A 87 4.48 -2.79 -11.59
C ILE A 87 3.57 -2.36 -10.44
N ILE A 88 2.86 -1.23 -10.58
CA ILE A 88 1.90 -0.80 -9.56
C ILE A 88 0.80 -1.85 -9.40
N MET A 89 0.23 -2.37 -10.50
CA MET A 89 -0.79 -3.43 -10.46
C MET A 89 -0.28 -4.71 -9.81
N ASP A 90 0.91 -5.19 -10.16
CA ASP A 90 1.48 -6.42 -9.61
C ASP A 90 1.74 -6.30 -8.10
N ARG A 91 2.09 -5.09 -7.64
CA ARG A 91 2.37 -4.77 -6.24
C ARG A 91 1.11 -4.47 -5.43
N SER A 92 0.00 -4.14 -6.07
CA SER A 92 -1.27 -3.82 -5.42
C SER A 92 -1.94 -5.04 -4.77
N PRO A 93 -2.78 -4.81 -3.75
CA PRO A 93 -3.72 -5.82 -3.26
C PRO A 93 -4.61 -6.36 -4.39
N GLU A 94 -4.90 -7.67 -4.37
CA GLU A 94 -5.77 -8.34 -5.36
C GLU A 94 -7.13 -7.65 -5.54
N SER A 95 -7.67 -7.06 -4.46
CA SER A 95 -8.96 -6.37 -4.47
C SER A 95 -9.01 -5.14 -5.38
N ILE A 96 -7.87 -4.49 -5.68
CA ILE A 96 -7.83 -3.28 -6.52
C ILE A 96 -7.21 -3.51 -7.89
N LYS A 97 -6.61 -4.68 -8.16
CA LYS A 97 -5.98 -4.98 -9.46
C LYS A 97 -6.95 -4.82 -10.65
N PRO A 98 -8.20 -5.31 -10.60
CA PRO A 98 -9.14 -5.13 -11.71
C PRO A 98 -9.48 -3.65 -11.95
N LEU A 99 -9.60 -2.86 -10.88
CA LEU A 99 -9.92 -1.44 -10.95
C LEU A 99 -8.74 -0.62 -11.49
N LEU A 100 -7.51 -1.00 -11.11
CA LEU A 100 -6.30 -0.41 -11.66
C LEU A 100 -6.12 -0.77 -13.14
N TYR A 101 -6.44 -2.00 -13.53
CA TYR A 101 -6.40 -2.41 -14.93
C TYR A 101 -7.35 -1.56 -15.79
N LEU A 102 -8.58 -1.34 -15.35
CA LEU A 102 -9.51 -0.42 -16.02
C LEU A 102 -8.96 1.02 -16.05
N ALA A 103 -8.37 1.48 -14.95
CA ALA A 103 -7.73 2.80 -14.90
C ALA A 103 -6.59 2.93 -15.92
N THR A 104 -5.82 1.87 -16.20
CA THR A 104 -4.78 1.89 -17.25
C THR A 104 -5.34 2.01 -18.66
N GLN A 105 -6.49 1.42 -18.95
CA GLN A 105 -7.11 1.49 -20.27
C GLN A 105 -7.80 2.83 -20.52
N GLU A 106 -8.38 3.43 -19.48
CA GLU A 106 -9.12 4.68 -19.59
C GLU A 106 -8.25 5.93 -19.46
N ALA A 107 -7.09 5.83 -18.80
CA ALA A 107 -6.23 6.98 -18.58
C ALA A 107 -5.51 7.39 -19.86
N LYS A 108 -5.65 8.66 -20.26
CA LYS A 108 -4.94 9.23 -21.40
C LYS A 108 -3.56 9.79 -21.02
N SER A 109 -3.30 9.95 -19.73
CA SER A 109 -2.05 10.46 -19.19
C SER A 109 -1.68 9.75 -17.88
N TRP A 110 -0.40 9.75 -17.55
CA TRP A 110 0.11 9.23 -16.28
C TRP A 110 -0.56 9.88 -15.07
N THR A 111 -0.80 11.20 -15.14
CA THR A 111 -1.46 11.97 -14.08
C THR A 111 -2.90 11.51 -13.83
N GLN A 112 -3.65 11.16 -14.88
CA GLN A 112 -5.01 10.62 -14.73
C GLN A 112 -4.98 9.23 -14.11
N PHE A 113 -3.98 8.41 -14.45
CA PHE A 113 -3.79 7.09 -13.86
C PHE A 113 -3.48 7.20 -12.36
N THR A 114 -2.55 8.06 -11.96
CA THR A 114 -2.16 8.21 -10.54
C THR A 114 -3.28 8.78 -9.69
N GLU A 115 -4.09 9.69 -10.24
CA GLU A 115 -5.28 10.21 -9.56
C GLU A 115 -6.34 9.11 -9.35
N LYS A 116 -6.62 8.31 -10.38
CA LYS A 116 -7.53 7.15 -10.27
C LYS A 116 -7.00 6.11 -9.29
N ALA A 117 -5.70 5.76 -9.39
CA ALA A 117 -5.07 4.82 -8.48
C ALA A 117 -5.16 5.28 -7.03
N SER A 118 -4.96 6.58 -6.77
CA SER A 118 -5.06 7.16 -5.42
C SER A 118 -6.48 7.08 -4.85
N LYS A 119 -7.51 7.26 -5.67
CA LYS A 119 -8.92 7.07 -5.27
C LYS A 119 -9.23 5.62 -4.95
N LEU A 120 -8.62 4.68 -5.66
CA LEU A 120 -8.82 3.24 -5.49
C LEU A 120 -8.11 2.66 -4.25
N ILE A 121 -7.13 3.37 -3.69
CA ILE A 121 -6.43 2.94 -2.46
C ILE A 121 -7.40 2.64 -1.31
N HIS A 122 -8.47 3.43 -1.17
CA HIS A 122 -9.47 3.23 -0.12
C HIS A 122 -10.19 1.88 -0.19
N VAL A 123 -10.25 1.27 -1.38
CA VAL A 123 -10.87 -0.04 -1.60
C VAL A 123 -9.90 -1.18 -1.27
N GLY A 124 -8.59 -0.97 -1.48
CA GLY A 124 -7.56 -1.98 -1.27
C GLY A 124 -6.95 -1.99 0.13
N PHE A 125 -6.90 -0.82 0.74
CA PHE A 125 -6.42 -0.58 2.09
C PHE A 125 -7.55 0.10 2.84
N SER A 126 -8.54 -0.68 3.26
CA SER A 126 -9.56 -0.19 4.18
C SER A 126 -8.85 0.30 5.43
N ASP A 127 -8.86 1.63 5.64
CA ASP A 127 -8.29 2.23 6.83
C ASP A 127 -8.81 1.45 8.05
N ALA A 128 -7.92 1.10 8.98
CA ALA A 128 -8.35 0.58 10.28
C ALA A 128 -9.38 1.55 10.92
N VAL A 129 -9.31 2.85 10.58
CA VAL A 129 -10.23 3.91 10.97
C VAL A 129 -11.65 3.74 10.38
N LEU A 130 -11.79 3.21 9.16
CA LEU A 130 -13.11 2.89 8.59
C LEU A 130 -13.69 1.57 9.14
N ASN A 131 -12.84 0.67 9.64
CA ASN A 131 -13.30 -0.42 10.51
C ASN A 131 -13.71 0.07 11.92
N THR A 132 -13.36 1.30 12.30
CA THR A 132 -13.76 1.91 13.58
C THR A 132 -15.12 2.61 13.51
N ILE A 133 -15.77 2.76 12.35
CA ILE A 133 -17.11 3.38 12.25
C ILE A 133 -18.12 2.42 11.62
N GLN A 134 -18.23 1.23 12.20
CA GLN A 134 -19.52 0.71 12.71
C GLN A 134 -19.28 -0.45 13.68
N SER A 135 -18.38 -0.22 14.63
CA SER A 135 -18.53 -0.82 15.97
C SER A 135 -19.21 0.20 16.89
N ASP A 136 -20.26 0.88 16.40
CA ASP A 136 -21.40 1.26 17.24
C ASP A 136 -22.34 0.06 17.47
N ASN A 137 -21.90 -1.14 17.07
CA ASN A 137 -22.03 -2.31 17.91
C ASN A 137 -20.72 -2.52 18.68
N SER A 138 -20.41 -1.60 19.60
CA SER A 138 -19.85 -2.03 20.88
C SER A 138 -20.96 -2.77 21.63
N VAL A 139 -21.34 -3.93 21.08
CA VAL A 139 -21.54 -5.11 21.89
C VAL A 139 -20.32 -5.13 22.78
N LYS A 140 -20.53 -4.71 24.03
CA LYS A 140 -19.54 -4.86 25.08
C LYS A 140 -19.06 -6.30 24.97
N GLN A 141 -17.88 -6.51 24.39
CA GLN A 141 -17.07 -7.65 24.78
C GLN A 141 -16.70 -7.38 26.23
N ILE A 142 -17.62 -7.73 27.11
CA ILE A 142 -17.29 -8.22 28.43
C ILE A 142 -16.59 -9.55 28.13
N SER A 143 -15.31 -9.49 27.80
CA SER A 143 -14.40 -10.61 28.01
C SER A 143 -14.21 -10.75 29.52
N THR A 144 -15.27 -11.23 30.13
CA THR A 144 -15.23 -12.25 31.14
C THR A 144 -16.62 -12.88 31.02
N MET A 145 -16.70 -14.02 30.34
CA MET A 145 -17.63 -15.05 30.80
C MET A 145 -17.24 -15.35 32.25
N GLY A 146 -17.65 -14.46 33.17
CA GLY A 146 -17.76 -14.77 34.56
C GLY A 146 -18.81 -15.86 34.58
N ASN A 147 -18.32 -17.09 34.77
CA ASN A 147 -19.08 -18.31 34.89
C ASN A 147 -20.47 -17.97 35.45
N LYS A 148 -21.53 -18.01 34.60
CA LYS A 148 -22.91 -17.79 35.05
C LYS A 148 -23.34 -19.03 35.82
N LYS A 149 -22.77 -19.16 37.01
CA LYS A 149 -23.01 -20.22 37.97
C LYS A 149 -24.16 -19.76 38.84
N CYS A 150 -25.36 -20.23 38.53
CA CYS A 150 -26.47 -20.12 39.45
C CYS A 150 -26.24 -21.16 40.54
N LEU A 151 -26.18 -20.75 41.82
CA LEU A 151 -26.02 -21.70 42.94
C LEU A 151 -27.11 -22.79 42.95
N TRP A 152 -28.28 -22.50 42.39
CA TRP A 152 -29.41 -23.41 42.30
C TRP A 152 -29.42 -24.29 41.04
N HIS A 153 -28.81 -23.82 39.95
CA HIS A 153 -28.97 -24.44 38.63
C HIS A 153 -27.66 -24.73 37.87
N GLY A 154 -26.51 -24.51 38.50
CA GLY A 154 -25.19 -24.82 37.94
C GLY A 154 -24.68 -23.81 36.91
N GLU A 155 -23.66 -24.22 36.15
CA GLU A 155 -23.03 -23.43 35.08
C GLU A 155 -23.81 -23.59 33.75
N ASN A 156 -23.72 -22.58 32.87
CA ASN A 156 -24.44 -22.46 31.57
C ASN A 156 -25.92 -22.07 31.61
N GLN A 157 -26.36 -21.35 32.64
CA GLN A 157 -27.71 -20.79 32.68
C GLN A 157 -27.78 -19.34 32.17
N SER A 158 -28.95 -18.95 31.66
CA SER A 158 -29.17 -17.61 31.09
C SER A 158 -29.11 -16.51 32.16
N HIS A 159 -29.21 -16.87 33.45
CA HIS A 159 -29.21 -15.97 34.60
C HIS A 159 -28.13 -16.29 35.65
N ASN A 160 -27.87 -15.33 36.54
CA ASN A 160 -27.00 -15.50 37.71
C ASN A 160 -27.82 -15.77 38.99
N THR A 161 -27.15 -16.09 40.09
CA THR A 161 -27.79 -16.41 41.38
C THR A 161 -28.72 -15.30 41.89
N ASP A 162 -28.31 -14.03 41.78
CA ASP A 162 -29.13 -12.90 42.24
C ASP A 162 -30.45 -12.77 41.48
N ASN A 163 -30.42 -13.01 40.17
CA ASN A 163 -31.64 -13.03 39.36
C ASN A 163 -32.53 -14.22 39.73
N CYS A 164 -31.95 -15.34 40.13
CA CYS A 164 -32.70 -16.52 40.59
C CYS A 164 -33.48 -16.22 41.88
N PHE A 165 -32.87 -15.53 42.85
CA PHE A 165 -33.54 -15.13 44.08
C PHE A 165 -34.67 -14.12 43.84
N LYS A 166 -34.50 -13.19 42.89
CA LYS A 166 -35.57 -12.26 42.51
C LYS A 166 -36.77 -12.99 41.91
N VAL A 167 -36.54 -13.97 41.03
CA VAL A 167 -37.61 -14.79 40.46
C VAL A 167 -38.31 -15.61 41.55
N GLN A 168 -37.58 -16.25 42.46
CA GLN A 168 -38.20 -16.96 43.59
C GLN A 168 -39.05 -16.04 44.49
N LYS A 169 -38.57 -14.82 44.77
CA LYS A 169 -39.34 -13.85 45.56
C LYS A 169 -40.64 -13.46 44.86
N LEU A 170 -40.60 -13.27 43.54
CA LEU A 170 -41.79 -12.98 42.74
C LEU A 170 -42.76 -14.17 42.69
N VAL A 171 -42.25 -15.40 42.53
CA VAL A 171 -43.07 -16.62 42.56
C VAL A 171 -43.73 -16.80 43.92
N LYS A 172 -43.00 -16.55 45.02
CA LYS A 172 -43.56 -16.61 46.37
C LYS A 172 -44.62 -15.54 46.59
N GLN A 173 -44.36 -14.30 46.17
CA GLN A 173 -45.35 -13.21 46.26
C GLN A 173 -46.58 -13.44 45.36
N ALA A 174 -46.42 -14.14 44.23
CA ALA A 174 -47.55 -14.55 43.40
C ALA A 174 -48.36 -15.65 44.10
N LYS A 175 -47.69 -16.65 44.69
CA LYS A 175 -48.35 -17.73 45.41
C LYS A 175 -49.14 -17.22 46.63
N ASP A 176 -48.55 -16.32 47.41
CA ASP A 176 -49.21 -15.70 48.57
C ASP A 176 -50.41 -14.80 48.18
N ARG A 177 -50.53 -14.38 46.91
CA ARG A 177 -51.70 -13.64 46.39
C ARG A 177 -52.82 -14.54 45.86
N TYR A 178 -52.52 -15.79 45.50
CA TYR A 178 -53.50 -16.73 44.96
C TYR A 178 -54.03 -17.70 46.03
N ASP A 179 -53.24 -17.99 47.07
CA ASP A 179 -53.62 -18.86 48.20
C ASP A 179 -54.04 -18.06 49.48
N GLY A 180 -54.29 -16.75 49.35
CA GLY A 180 -54.69 -15.84 50.44
C GLY A 180 -56.15 -15.41 50.36
#